data_AF-A0A924YK32-F1
#
_entry.id   AF-A0A924YK32-F1
#
_cell.length_a   1.000
_cell.length_b   1.000
_cell.length_c   1.000
_cell.angle_alpha   90.00
_cell.angle_beta   90.00
_cell.angle_gamma   90.00
#
_symmetry.space_group_name_H-M   'P 1'
#
loop_
_entity.id
_entity.type
_entity.pdbx_description
1 polymer ?
#
loop_
_entity_poly.entity_id
_entity_poly.type
_entity_poly.pdbx_seq_one_letter_code
_entity_poly.pdbx_strand_id
1 'polypeptide(L)'
;MGINWSGKRRWIALLLLIAGFVVMFTTPPIIPVIQLPGEVYPAGWHLFGFLGPLPSITNTLAGSVIVWLLLMLLMWYVHRKRPQTGGETPPGGFYNFFEMLFEGLYNFVAGIAGSNIGKIFPVFMTIFLIVLLSNWQSLFPGVDSIGFLEPHLDRETGEPTEGYEVTNWFGNVWALNSKCPWISPEAAELLTDDERAARRVTGCYTGSTFDAAAPVAEEHAEEAEAVVEGEATIGEEGAEAAAGA
;
A
#
# COMPACT_ATOMS: atom_id res chain seq x y z
N MET A 1 -8.78 -42.69 -16.14
CA MET A 1 -8.89 -42.49 -17.61
C MET A 1 -7.54 -41.96 -18.08
N GLY A 2 -6.67 -42.84 -18.62
CA GLY A 2 -5.32 -42.45 -19.03
C GLY A 2 -5.32 -41.84 -20.43
N ILE A 3 -4.81 -40.62 -20.58
CA ILE A 3 -4.63 -40.00 -21.90
C ILE A 3 -3.57 -40.82 -22.65
N ASN A 4 -3.95 -41.43 -23.78
CA ASN A 4 -2.99 -42.14 -24.62
C ASN A 4 -2.15 -41.12 -25.41
N TRP A 5 -0.89 -41.02 -25.02
CA TRP A 5 0.11 -40.11 -25.59
C TRP A 5 0.89 -40.74 -26.75
N SER A 6 0.35 -41.68 -27.53
CA SER A 6 1.07 -42.23 -28.69
C SER A 6 0.73 -41.50 -30.00
N GLY A 7 1.65 -41.52 -30.96
CA GLY A 7 1.43 -40.99 -32.31
C GLY A 7 1.24 -39.47 -32.38
N LYS A 8 0.21 -39.02 -33.12
CA LYS A 8 -0.03 -37.60 -33.48
C LYS A 8 -0.24 -36.67 -32.29
N ARG A 9 -0.72 -37.20 -31.15
CA ARG A 9 -1.02 -36.39 -29.94
C ARG A 9 0.23 -35.85 -29.25
N ARG A 10 1.39 -36.53 -29.37
CA ARG A 10 2.68 -36.02 -28.86
C ARG A 10 3.13 -34.77 -29.61
N TRP A 11 2.97 -34.78 -30.92
CA TRP A 11 3.35 -33.65 -31.77
C TRP A 11 2.46 -32.43 -31.54
N ILE A 12 1.17 -32.63 -31.31
CA ILE A 12 0.25 -31.54 -30.92
C ILE A 12 0.68 -30.93 -29.58
N ALA A 13 1.02 -31.76 -28.59
CA ALA A 13 1.46 -31.28 -27.28
C ALA A 13 2.82 -30.57 -27.33
N LEU A 14 3.75 -31.07 -28.13
CA LEU A 14 5.03 -30.41 -28.40
C LEU A 14 4.81 -29.05 -29.07
N LEU A 15 3.92 -28.96 -30.06
CA LEU A 15 3.60 -27.72 -30.75
C LEU A 15 2.96 -26.71 -29.80
N LEU A 16 2.03 -27.12 -28.94
CA LEU A 16 1.43 -26.26 -27.93
C LEU A 16 2.45 -25.77 -26.88
N LEU A 17 3.40 -26.63 -26.48
CA LEU A 17 4.48 -26.26 -25.57
C LEU A 17 5.42 -25.24 -26.22
N ILE A 18 5.82 -25.47 -27.47
CA ILE A 18 6.64 -24.54 -28.25
C ILE A 18 5.89 -23.22 -28.45
N ALA A 19 4.61 -23.26 -28.81
CA ALA A 19 3.78 -22.07 -28.94
C ALA A 19 3.68 -21.28 -27.63
N GLY A 20 3.56 -21.97 -26.49
CA GLY A 20 3.59 -21.35 -25.17
C GLY A 20 4.91 -20.65 -24.88
N PHE A 21 6.04 -21.28 -25.19
CA PHE A 21 7.35 -20.64 -25.07
C PHE A 21 7.52 -19.45 -26.03
N VAL A 22 7.07 -19.58 -27.28
CA VAL A 22 7.12 -18.47 -28.26
C VAL A 22 6.29 -17.30 -27.76
N VAL A 23 5.07 -17.52 -27.27
CA VAL A 23 4.25 -16.45 -26.67
C VAL A 23 4.97 -15.83 -25.48
N MET A 24 5.49 -16.64 -24.55
CA MET A 24 6.26 -16.15 -23.39
C MET A 24 7.46 -15.26 -23.78
N PHE A 25 8.17 -15.56 -24.87
CA PHE A 25 9.33 -14.78 -25.31
C PHE A 25 8.99 -13.62 -26.26
N THR A 26 7.83 -13.64 -26.93
CA THR A 26 7.46 -12.63 -27.95
C THR A 26 6.47 -11.60 -27.44
N THR A 27 5.60 -11.97 -26.50
CA THR A 27 4.66 -11.02 -25.90
C THR A 27 5.29 -10.46 -24.63
N PRO A 28 5.57 -9.15 -24.57
CA PRO A 28 6.03 -8.55 -23.33
C PRO A 28 4.96 -8.81 -22.26
N PRO A 29 5.36 -9.20 -21.03
CA PRO A 29 4.41 -9.32 -19.94
C PRO A 29 3.74 -7.97 -19.74
N ILE A 30 2.41 -7.96 -19.65
CA ILE A 30 1.70 -6.76 -19.21
C ILE A 30 1.99 -6.65 -17.72
N ILE A 31 2.93 -5.79 -17.36
CA ILE A 31 3.23 -5.48 -15.96
C ILE A 31 2.30 -4.31 -15.61
N PRO A 32 1.20 -4.52 -14.87
CA PRO A 32 0.48 -3.40 -14.29
C PRO A 32 1.40 -2.76 -13.25
N VAL A 33 2.13 -1.72 -13.64
CA VAL A 33 2.92 -0.91 -12.71
C VAL A 33 1.97 0.12 -12.10
N ILE A 34 1.19 -0.29 -11.12
CA ILE A 34 0.55 0.64 -10.19
C ILE A 34 1.45 0.66 -8.95
N GLN A 35 2.55 1.40 -9.04
CA GLN A 35 3.36 1.73 -7.89
C GLN A 35 2.98 3.13 -7.45
N LEU A 36 2.05 3.23 -6.50
CA LEU A 36 1.94 4.46 -5.74
C LEU A 36 3.12 4.50 -4.77
N PRO A 37 4.07 5.42 -4.93
CA PRO A 37 5.13 5.60 -3.94
C PRO A 37 4.49 5.91 -2.59
N GLY A 38 5.13 5.45 -1.50
CA GLY A 38 4.65 5.74 -0.16
C GLY A 38 4.60 7.26 0.06
N GLU A 39 3.41 7.79 0.31
CA GLU A 39 3.23 9.22 0.60
C GLU A 39 3.88 9.56 1.93
N VAL A 40 4.67 10.64 1.92
CA VAL A 40 5.41 11.13 3.07
C VAL A 40 4.50 12.00 3.91
N TYR A 41 4.48 11.79 5.22
CA TYR A 41 3.69 12.62 6.12
C TYR A 41 4.24 14.05 6.17
N PRO A 42 3.39 15.08 6.42
CA PRO A 42 3.83 16.47 6.50
C PRO A 42 5.03 16.69 7.42
N ALA A 43 5.84 17.71 7.09
CA ALA A 43 7.07 18.05 7.80
C ALA A 43 6.87 18.13 9.33
N GLY A 44 7.72 17.42 10.09
CA GLY A 44 7.68 17.37 11.56
C GLY A 44 7.26 16.02 12.16
N TRP A 45 6.65 15.12 11.38
CA TRP A 45 6.36 13.73 11.81
C TRP A 45 7.56 12.81 11.56
N HIS A 46 8.60 12.94 12.37
CA HIS A 46 9.73 12.01 12.39
C HIS A 46 9.49 10.89 13.40
N LEU A 47 9.69 9.65 12.98
CA LEU A 47 9.64 8.50 13.87
C LEU A 47 10.83 8.60 14.84
N PHE A 48 10.56 8.88 16.12
CA PHE A 48 11.59 9.13 17.14
C PHE A 48 12.48 10.35 16.85
N GLY A 49 11.89 11.54 16.72
CA GLY A 49 12.59 12.83 16.54
C GLY A 49 13.64 13.22 17.61
N PHE A 50 13.94 12.36 18.58
CA PHE A 50 15.03 12.52 19.54
C PHE A 50 16.32 11.76 19.18
N LEU A 51 16.33 10.93 18.12
CA LEU A 51 17.43 10.02 17.75
C LEU A 51 18.27 10.47 16.52
N GLY A 52 18.02 11.66 15.97
CA GLY A 52 18.75 12.21 14.81
C GLY A 52 17.85 12.39 13.57
N PRO A 53 18.42 12.80 12.40
CA PRO A 53 17.67 12.98 11.16
C PRO A 53 17.31 11.61 10.58
N LEU A 54 16.22 11.04 11.08
CA LEU A 54 15.62 9.82 10.54
C LEU A 54 14.71 10.15 9.35
N PRO A 55 14.54 9.21 8.41
CA PRO A 55 13.66 9.38 7.26
C PRO A 55 12.24 9.71 7.72
N SER A 56 11.56 10.55 6.94
CA SER A 56 10.18 10.95 7.15
C SER A 56 9.25 9.73 7.13
N ILE A 57 8.19 9.79 7.95
CA ILE A 57 7.24 8.67 8.04
C ILE A 57 6.43 8.61 6.76
N THR A 58 6.48 7.47 6.06
CA THR A 58 5.58 7.19 4.94
C THR A 58 4.30 6.49 5.43
N ASN A 59 3.20 6.62 4.69
CA ASN A 59 1.98 5.84 4.95
C ASN A 59 2.30 4.34 5.04
N THR A 60 3.11 3.81 4.11
CA THR A 60 3.51 2.41 4.11
C THR A 60 4.27 2.03 5.39
N LEU A 61 5.17 2.90 5.87
CA LEU A 61 5.87 2.67 7.14
C LEU A 61 4.89 2.67 8.31
N ALA A 62 3.97 3.65 8.38
CA ALA A 62 2.95 3.72 9.42
C ALA A 62 2.04 2.46 9.42
N GLY A 63 1.57 2.04 8.25
CA GLY A 63 0.80 0.80 8.07
C GLY A 63 1.58 -0.44 8.52
N SER A 64 2.87 -0.53 8.20
CA SER A 64 3.71 -1.63 8.67
C SER A 64 3.84 -1.66 10.21
N VAL A 65 3.97 -0.50 10.85
CA VAL A 65 4.01 -0.37 12.32
C VAL A 65 2.69 -0.84 12.93
N ILE A 66 1.55 -0.48 12.34
CA ILE A 66 0.22 -0.94 12.78
C ILE A 66 0.14 -2.47 12.71
N VAL A 67 0.58 -3.09 11.60
CA VAL A 67 0.62 -4.55 11.47
C VAL A 67 1.48 -5.18 12.56
N TRP A 68 2.66 -4.64 12.83
CA TRP A 68 3.52 -5.12 13.92
C TRP A 68 2.88 -4.97 15.31
N LEU A 69 2.20 -3.85 15.57
CA LEU A 69 1.44 -3.63 16.81
C LEU A 69 0.32 -4.67 16.98
N LEU A 70 -0.44 -4.95 15.91
CA LEU A 70 -1.50 -5.97 15.92
C LEU A 70 -0.93 -7.38 16.17
N LEU A 71 0.21 -7.71 15.56
CA LEU A 71 0.91 -8.97 15.83
C LEU A 71 1.37 -9.07 17.28
N MET A 72 1.97 -8.01 17.83
CA MET A 72 2.37 -7.99 19.24
C MET A 72 1.18 -8.16 20.18
N LEU A 73 0.05 -7.52 19.89
CA LEU A 73 -1.19 -7.67 20.66
C LEU A 73 -1.76 -9.09 20.57
N LEU A 74 -1.72 -9.70 19.38
CA LEU A 74 -2.11 -11.10 19.17
C LEU A 74 -1.19 -12.05 19.97
N MET A 75 0.13 -11.87 19.88
CA MET A 75 1.10 -12.67 20.63
C MET A 75 0.90 -12.53 22.14
N TRP A 76 0.68 -11.30 22.61
CA TRP A 76 0.39 -11.02 24.02
C TRP A 76 -0.91 -11.70 24.47
N TYR A 77 -1.98 -11.62 23.67
CA TYR A 77 -3.25 -12.28 23.93
C TYR A 77 -3.10 -13.81 24.03
N VAL A 78 -2.45 -14.43 23.04
CA VAL A 78 -2.22 -15.88 23.00
C VAL A 78 -1.35 -16.31 24.18
N HIS A 79 -0.29 -15.55 24.49
CA HIS A 79 0.58 -15.82 25.63
C HIS A 79 -0.16 -15.74 26.97
N ARG A 80 -1.11 -14.82 27.11
CA ARG A 80 -1.90 -14.66 28.33
C ARG A 80 -2.97 -15.74 28.48
N LYS A 81 -3.52 -16.24 27.36
CA LYS A 81 -4.63 -17.19 27.32
C LYS A 81 -4.22 -18.65 27.20
N ARG A 82 -2.96 -18.93 26.85
CA ARG A 82 -2.47 -20.31 26.80
C ARG A 82 -2.57 -20.98 28.18
N PRO A 83 -3.00 -22.26 28.25
CA PRO A 83 -2.95 -23.04 29.48
C PRO A 83 -1.53 -23.04 30.05
N GLN A 84 -1.39 -22.83 31.36
CA GLN A 84 -0.08 -22.89 32.02
C GLN A 84 0.23 -24.30 32.51
N THR A 85 -0.82 -25.08 32.77
CA THR A 85 -0.73 -26.44 33.29
C THR A 85 -1.46 -27.41 32.35
N GLY A 86 -0.95 -28.62 32.17
CA GLY A 86 -1.49 -29.62 31.23
C GLY A 86 -2.89 -30.16 31.54
N GLY A 87 -3.58 -29.65 32.56
CA GLY A 87 -4.96 -29.99 32.93
C GLY A 87 -5.93 -28.82 32.87
N GLU A 88 -5.49 -27.62 32.45
CA GLU A 88 -6.36 -26.44 32.35
C GLU A 88 -7.01 -26.39 30.97
N THR A 89 -8.34 -26.45 30.93
CA THR A 89 -9.09 -26.17 29.70
C THR A 89 -8.83 -24.71 29.29
N PRO A 90 -8.45 -24.44 28.04
CA PRO A 90 -8.19 -23.06 27.62
C PRO A 90 -9.42 -22.16 27.86
N PRO A 91 -9.23 -20.98 28.46
CA PRO A 91 -10.33 -20.12 28.87
C PRO A 91 -10.82 -19.27 27.69
N GLY A 92 -11.58 -19.88 26.77
CA GLY A 92 -12.44 -19.13 25.84
C GLY A 92 -12.59 -19.74 24.44
N GLY A 93 -13.77 -19.55 23.83
CA GLY A 93 -14.09 -20.07 22.49
C GLY A 93 -13.19 -19.53 21.38
N PHE A 94 -12.74 -18.27 21.47
CA PHE A 94 -11.83 -17.68 20.48
C PHE A 94 -10.44 -18.33 20.48
N TYR A 95 -9.91 -18.66 21.67
CA TYR A 95 -8.63 -19.39 21.77
C TYR A 95 -8.75 -20.79 21.16
N ASN A 96 -9.84 -21.51 21.44
CA ASN A 96 -10.07 -22.86 20.88
C ASN A 96 -10.20 -22.82 19.35
N PHE A 97 -10.90 -21.82 18.80
CA PHE A 97 -10.96 -21.63 17.34
C PHE A 97 -9.58 -21.35 16.75
N PHE A 98 -8.79 -20.50 17.41
CA PHE A 98 -7.44 -20.17 17.00
C PHE A 98 -6.50 -21.38 17.07
N GLU A 99 -6.59 -22.19 18.12
CA GLU A 99 -5.84 -23.45 18.28
C GLU A 99 -6.17 -24.42 17.15
N MET A 100 -7.47 -24.64 16.88
CA MET A 100 -7.92 -25.48 15.76
C MET A 100 -7.38 -24.99 14.42
N LEU A 101 -7.40 -23.67 14.17
CA LEU A 101 -6.88 -23.08 12.94
C LEU A 101 -5.36 -23.27 12.83
N PHE A 102 -4.61 -23.00 13.91
CA PHE A 102 -3.15 -23.13 13.94
C PHE A 102 -2.70 -24.57 13.82
N GLU A 103 -3.38 -25.51 14.47
CA GLU A 103 -3.12 -26.94 14.33
C GLU A 103 -3.40 -27.42 12.90
N GLY A 104 -4.50 -26.96 12.30
CA GLY A 104 -4.80 -27.23 10.89
C GLY A 104 -3.71 -26.72 9.95
N LEU A 105 -3.27 -25.47 10.12
CA LEU A 105 -2.17 -24.89 9.35
C LEU A 105 -0.84 -25.61 9.58
N TYR A 106 -0.53 -25.99 10.83
CA TYR A 106 0.67 -26.74 11.17
C TYR A 106 0.68 -28.09 10.46
N ASN A 107 -0.42 -28.84 10.50
CA ASN A 107 -0.53 -30.13 9.82
C ASN A 107 -0.46 -30.01 8.30
N PHE A 108 -1.04 -28.95 7.72
CA PHE A 108 -0.91 -28.66 6.29
C PHE A 108 0.56 -28.43 5.90
N VAL A 109 1.27 -27.57 6.63
CA VAL A 109 2.70 -27.34 6.40
C VAL A 109 3.51 -28.60 6.67
N ALA A 110 3.14 -29.42 7.66
CA ALA A 110 3.81 -30.68 7.97
C ALA A 110 3.74 -31.66 6.80
N GLY A 111 2.59 -31.72 6.11
CA GLY A 111 2.41 -32.53 4.91
C GLY A 111 3.33 -32.13 3.77
N ILE A 112 3.74 -30.85 3.70
CA ILE A 112 4.61 -30.32 2.64
C ILE A 112 6.09 -30.39 3.05
N ALA A 113 6.40 -29.90 4.25
CA ALA A 113 7.76 -29.71 4.76
C ALA A 113 8.36 -30.98 5.40
N GLY A 114 7.52 -31.94 5.80
CA GLY A 114 7.94 -33.16 6.48
C GLY A 114 8.79 -32.86 7.72
N SER A 115 9.98 -33.47 7.78
CA SER A 115 10.91 -33.34 8.90
C SER A 115 11.46 -31.92 9.11
N ASN A 116 11.36 -31.05 8.11
CA ASN A 116 11.87 -29.67 8.19
C ASN A 116 10.85 -28.66 8.75
N ILE A 117 9.67 -29.12 9.19
CA ILE A 117 8.60 -28.25 9.70
C ILE A 117 9.07 -27.30 10.80
N GLY A 118 9.91 -27.75 11.73
CA GLY A 118 10.39 -26.91 12.84
C GLY A 118 11.14 -25.64 12.39
N LYS A 119 11.73 -25.65 11.19
CA LYS A 119 12.42 -24.50 10.60
C LYS A 119 11.51 -23.68 9.67
N ILE A 120 10.65 -24.38 8.92
CA ILE A 120 9.81 -23.77 7.88
C ILE A 120 8.58 -23.09 8.49
N PHE A 121 7.95 -23.74 9.47
CA PHE A 121 6.69 -23.26 10.04
C PHE A 121 6.80 -21.85 10.65
N PRO A 122 7.81 -21.50 11.47
CA PRO A 122 7.90 -20.15 12.02
C PRO A 122 8.03 -19.07 10.93
N VAL A 123 8.87 -19.30 9.93
CA VAL A 123 9.06 -18.35 8.80
C VAL A 123 7.78 -18.22 7.98
N PHE A 124 7.17 -19.36 7.62
CA PHE A 124 5.91 -19.40 6.90
C PHE A 124 4.82 -18.66 7.67
N MET A 125 4.66 -18.93 8.97
CA MET A 125 3.63 -18.32 9.80
C MET A 125 3.85 -16.82 9.97
N THR A 126 5.09 -16.36 10.14
CA THR A 126 5.39 -14.92 10.23
C THR A 126 5.01 -14.21 8.93
N ILE A 127 5.44 -14.73 7.78
CA ILE A 127 5.10 -14.14 6.47
C ILE A 127 3.58 -14.17 6.26
N PHE A 128 2.95 -15.31 6.52
CA PHE A 128 1.51 -15.48 6.37
C PHE A 128 0.73 -14.47 7.21
N LEU A 129 1.05 -14.33 8.49
CA LEU A 129 0.35 -13.40 9.38
C LEU A 129 0.59 -11.93 9.01
N ILE A 130 1.81 -11.56 8.62
CA ILE A 130 2.11 -10.20 8.15
C ILE A 130 1.28 -9.87 6.91
N VAL A 131 1.28 -10.75 5.91
CA VAL A 131 0.54 -10.54 4.67
C VAL A 131 -0.98 -10.52 4.93
N LEU A 132 -1.48 -11.45 5.75
CA LEU A 132 -2.90 -11.51 6.11
C LEU A 132 -3.36 -10.21 6.77
N LEU A 133 -2.65 -9.75 7.79
CA LEU A 133 -2.98 -8.51 8.50
C LEU A 133 -2.78 -7.27 7.62
N SER A 134 -1.74 -7.26 6.79
CA SER A 134 -1.49 -6.17 5.84
C SER A 134 -2.60 -6.02 4.81
N ASN A 135 -3.23 -7.13 4.41
CA ASN A 135 -4.37 -7.10 3.49
C ASN A 135 -5.69 -6.81 4.21
N TRP A 136 -5.80 -7.18 5.49
CA TRP A 136 -7.01 -6.93 6.27
C TRP A 136 -7.10 -5.49 6.78
N GLN A 137 -5.96 -4.83 7.03
CA GLN A 137 -5.97 -3.41 7.43
C GLN A 137 -6.56 -2.52 6.33
N SER A 138 -6.34 -2.80 5.05
CA SER A 138 -6.89 -1.97 3.96
C SER A 138 -8.41 -2.10 3.83
N LEU A 139 -9.01 -3.14 4.41
CA LEU A 139 -10.46 -3.29 4.50
C LEU A 139 -11.06 -2.49 5.66
N PHE A 140 -10.24 -2.04 6.60
CA PHE A 140 -10.71 -1.31 7.77
C PHE A 140 -11.13 0.11 7.36
N PRO A 141 -12.38 0.53 7.66
CA PRO A 141 -12.83 1.86 7.30
C PRO A 141 -11.98 2.91 8.02
N GLY A 142 -11.45 3.86 7.26
CA GLY A 142 -10.58 4.92 7.77
C GLY A 142 -9.12 4.77 7.39
N VAL A 143 -8.66 3.57 6.99
CA VAL A 143 -7.34 3.42 6.34
C VAL A 143 -7.39 4.12 4.98
N ASP A 144 -6.37 4.96 4.72
CA ASP A 144 -6.25 5.87 3.56
C ASP A 144 -7.34 6.94 3.41
N SER A 145 -8.41 6.91 4.22
CA SER A 145 -9.49 7.90 4.19
C SER A 145 -9.33 9.00 5.23
N ILE A 146 -8.57 8.74 6.29
CA ILE A 146 -8.27 9.69 7.36
C ILE A 146 -6.79 10.01 7.26
N GLY A 147 -6.47 11.28 7.03
CA GLY A 147 -5.10 11.72 6.84
C GLY A 147 -4.97 13.23 7.00
N PHE A 148 -3.86 13.73 6.51
CA PHE A 148 -3.60 15.15 6.42
C PHE A 148 -4.19 15.70 5.13
N LEU A 149 -4.62 16.96 5.19
CA LEU A 149 -5.14 17.65 4.02
C LEU A 149 -3.97 18.31 3.30
N GLU A 150 -3.68 17.82 2.11
CA GLU A 150 -2.66 18.37 1.23
C GLU A 150 -3.29 18.80 -0.09
N PRO A 151 -2.82 19.91 -0.69
CA PRO A 151 -3.26 20.29 -2.03
C PRO A 151 -2.79 19.24 -3.03
N HIS A 152 -3.72 18.72 -3.84
CA HIS A 152 -3.36 17.79 -4.90
C HIS A 152 -2.78 18.59 -6.08
N LEU A 153 -1.46 18.66 -6.15
CA LEU A 153 -0.74 19.34 -7.23
C LEU A 153 -0.47 18.37 -8.38
N ASP A 154 -0.61 18.85 -9.60
CA ASP A 154 -0.18 18.15 -10.80
C ASP A 154 1.34 17.99 -10.75
N ARG A 155 1.83 16.76 -10.98
CA ARG A 155 3.26 16.45 -10.85
C ARG A 155 4.11 17.12 -11.93
N GLU A 156 3.54 17.40 -13.10
CA GLU A 156 4.24 18.02 -14.23
C GLU A 156 4.16 19.55 -14.19
N THR A 157 3.01 20.10 -13.81
CA THR A 157 2.79 21.56 -13.83
C THR A 157 2.94 22.23 -12.47
N GLY A 158 2.85 21.47 -11.37
CA GLY A 158 2.86 22.00 -10.00
C GLY A 158 1.58 22.75 -9.63
N GLU A 159 0.60 22.81 -10.53
CA GLU A 159 -0.65 23.53 -10.34
C GLU A 159 -1.65 22.67 -9.55
N PRO A 160 -2.50 23.29 -8.69
CA PRO A 160 -3.58 22.57 -8.04
C PRO A 160 -4.54 21.96 -9.06
N THR A 161 -4.75 20.65 -8.94
CA THR A 161 -5.73 19.90 -9.73
C THR A 161 -7.13 20.01 -9.13
N GLU A 162 -8.12 19.38 -9.78
CA GLU A 162 -9.49 19.32 -9.28
C GLU A 162 -9.55 18.71 -7.87
N GLY A 163 -10.22 19.40 -6.95
CA GLY A 163 -10.37 18.96 -5.57
C GLY A 163 -11.75 19.27 -5.01
N TYR A 164 -11.92 19.15 -3.70
CA TYR A 164 -13.16 19.50 -3.01
C TYR A 164 -12.88 20.50 -1.88
N GLU A 165 -13.84 21.38 -1.61
CA GLU A 165 -13.77 22.31 -0.49
C GLU A 165 -13.79 21.53 0.84
N VAL A 166 -13.04 22.02 1.84
CA VAL A 166 -13.03 21.44 3.18
C VAL A 166 -14.13 22.06 4.04
N THR A 167 -14.80 21.21 4.81
CA THR A 167 -15.75 21.61 5.86
C THR A 167 -15.17 21.23 7.22
N ASN A 168 -15.35 22.11 8.20
CA ASN A 168 -15.04 21.75 9.58
C ASN A 168 -16.09 20.75 10.06
N TRP A 169 -15.66 19.56 10.47
CA TRP A 169 -16.57 18.55 11.01
C TRP A 169 -16.75 18.74 12.51
N PHE A 170 -15.65 18.87 13.25
CA PHE A 170 -15.65 19.28 14.66
C PHE A 170 -14.23 19.67 15.13
N GLY A 171 -14.10 20.80 15.82
CA GLY A 171 -12.81 21.23 16.40
C GLY A 171 -11.72 21.34 15.33
N ASN A 172 -10.66 20.54 15.46
CA ASN A 172 -9.55 20.49 14.50
C ASN A 172 -9.71 19.40 13.43
N VAL A 173 -10.87 18.74 13.35
CA VAL A 173 -11.15 17.71 12.35
C VAL A 173 -11.90 18.33 11.18
N TRP A 174 -11.30 18.17 10.00
CA TRP A 174 -11.80 18.65 8.73
C TRP A 174 -12.22 17.47 7.86
N ALA A 175 -13.19 17.69 6.97
CA ALA A 175 -13.64 16.69 6.00
C ALA A 175 -13.78 17.35 4.62
N LEU A 176 -13.53 16.59 3.55
CA LEU A 176 -13.83 17.05 2.20
C LEU A 176 -15.35 17.04 1.96
N ASN A 177 -15.88 18.12 1.41
CA ASN A 177 -17.26 18.21 0.98
C ASN A 177 -17.38 17.80 -0.49
N SER A 178 -17.77 16.54 -0.73
CA SER A 178 -17.93 15.98 -2.08
C SER A 178 -18.96 16.70 -2.97
N LYS A 179 -19.80 17.58 -2.41
CA LYS A 179 -20.77 18.38 -3.18
C LYS A 179 -20.18 19.68 -3.70
N CYS A 180 -19.01 20.08 -3.19
CA CYS A 180 -18.42 21.39 -3.44
C CYS A 180 -17.07 21.19 -4.11
N PRO A 181 -17.02 21.15 -5.46
CA PRO A 181 -15.75 21.12 -6.18
C PRO A 181 -14.98 22.39 -5.86
N TRP A 182 -13.70 22.24 -5.55
CA TRP A 182 -12.78 23.34 -5.33
C TRP A 182 -12.61 24.15 -6.61
N ILE A 183 -12.43 25.45 -6.46
CA ILE A 183 -12.17 26.39 -7.56
C ILE A 183 -10.95 27.22 -7.17
N SER A 184 -10.12 27.57 -8.15
CA SER A 184 -8.96 28.42 -7.89
C SER A 184 -9.39 29.81 -7.41
N PRO A 185 -8.53 30.52 -6.66
CA PRO A 185 -8.81 31.89 -6.24
C PRO A 185 -9.18 32.80 -7.43
N GLU A 186 -8.46 32.67 -8.55
CA GLU A 186 -8.73 33.42 -9.78
C GLU A 186 -10.10 33.07 -10.38
N ALA A 187 -10.45 31.79 -10.42
CA ALA A 187 -11.77 31.36 -10.89
C ALA A 187 -12.89 31.84 -9.95
N ALA A 188 -12.62 31.91 -8.65
CA ALA A 188 -13.56 32.40 -7.64
C ALA A 188 -13.84 33.91 -7.78
N GLU A 189 -12.85 34.69 -8.20
CA GLU A 189 -13.00 36.13 -8.49
C GLU A 189 -13.86 36.38 -9.74
N LEU A 190 -13.77 35.49 -10.73
CA LEU A 190 -14.54 35.58 -11.98
C LEU A 190 -16.02 35.17 -11.84
N LEU A 191 -16.42 34.59 -10.71
CA LEU A 191 -17.80 34.20 -10.47
C LEU A 191 -18.75 35.39 -10.36
N THR A 192 -19.87 35.30 -11.06
CA THR A 192 -20.98 36.25 -10.91
C THR A 192 -21.59 36.14 -9.51
N ASP A 193 -22.28 37.21 -9.08
CA ASP A 193 -22.94 37.23 -7.76
C ASP A 193 -24.02 36.14 -7.64
N ASP A 194 -24.73 35.84 -8.72
CA ASP A 194 -25.75 34.79 -8.78
C ASP A 194 -25.11 33.38 -8.66
N GLU A 195 -23.96 33.14 -9.30
CA GLU A 195 -23.22 31.88 -9.16
C GLU A 195 -22.66 31.70 -7.74
N ARG A 196 -22.14 32.78 -7.14
CA ARG A 196 -21.73 32.77 -5.73
C ARG A 196 -22.89 32.49 -4.79
N ALA A 197 -24.05 33.09 -5.04
CA ALA A 197 -25.25 32.85 -4.25
C ALA A 197 -25.73 31.40 -4.39
N ALA A 198 -25.74 30.85 -5.61
CA ALA A 198 -26.09 29.46 -5.88
C ALA A 198 -25.18 28.48 -5.14
N ARG A 199 -23.86 28.72 -5.14
CA ARG A 199 -22.88 27.91 -4.39
C ARG A 199 -23.08 27.96 -2.88
N ARG A 200 -23.43 29.14 -2.33
CA ARG A 200 -23.75 29.27 -0.90
C ARG A 200 -25.00 28.49 -0.51
N VAL A 201 -26.02 28.44 -1.38
CA VAL A 201 -27.23 27.64 -1.15
C VAL A 201 -26.90 26.14 -1.05
N THR A 202 -25.91 25.66 -1.82
CA THR A 202 -25.43 24.28 -1.74
C THR A 202 -24.47 24.01 -0.58
N GLY A 203 -24.12 25.02 0.22
CA GLY A 203 -23.20 24.92 1.35
C GLY A 203 -21.72 24.97 0.96
N CYS A 204 -21.41 25.51 -0.22
CA CYS A 204 -20.04 25.71 -0.71
C CYS A 204 -19.57 27.13 -0.42
N TYR A 205 -18.42 27.27 0.23
CA TYR A 205 -17.79 28.53 0.59
C TYR A 205 -16.59 28.74 -0.33
N THR A 206 -16.84 29.45 -1.43
CA THR A 206 -15.83 29.76 -2.47
C THR A 206 -14.60 30.44 -1.86
N GLY A 207 -13.41 29.90 -2.12
CA GLY A 207 -12.13 30.60 -1.94
C GLY A 207 -11.60 30.72 -0.50
N SER A 208 -12.07 29.91 0.46
CA SER A 208 -11.61 30.00 1.86
C SER A 208 -10.83 28.78 2.37
N THR A 209 -10.27 27.96 1.50
CA THR A 209 -9.58 26.74 1.93
C THR A 209 -8.10 26.82 1.59
N PHE A 210 -7.35 27.35 2.56
CA PHE A 210 -5.89 27.29 2.69
C PHE A 210 -5.11 28.05 1.60
N ASP A 211 -4.51 29.19 1.98
CA ASP A 211 -3.28 29.63 1.32
C ASP A 211 -2.27 28.49 1.54
N ALA A 212 -2.01 27.70 0.50
CA ALA A 212 -0.94 26.72 0.56
C ALA A 212 0.35 27.49 0.87
N ALA A 213 0.92 27.26 2.06
CA ALA A 213 2.30 27.67 2.29
C ALA A 213 3.12 27.07 1.15
N ALA A 214 3.92 27.91 0.48
CA ALA A 214 4.73 27.52 -0.66
C ALA A 214 5.39 26.17 -0.37
N PRO A 215 5.37 25.21 -1.32
CA PRO A 215 6.03 23.94 -1.10
C PRO A 215 7.47 24.25 -0.69
N VAL A 216 7.97 23.53 0.32
CA VAL A 216 9.40 23.47 0.62
C VAL A 216 10.05 22.70 -0.52
N ALA A 217 10.07 23.35 -1.68
CA ALA A 217 10.60 22.89 -2.94
C ALA A 217 12.05 23.34 -2.98
N GLU A 218 12.90 22.68 -2.20
CA GLU A 218 14.35 22.81 -2.39
C GLU A 218 15.15 21.55 -2.00
N GLU A 219 14.61 20.59 -1.23
CA GLU A 219 15.36 19.34 -0.91
C GLU A 219 14.86 18.09 -1.64
N HIS A 220 13.59 17.99 -2.02
CA HIS A 220 13.03 16.73 -2.56
C HIS A 220 13.12 16.57 -4.10
N ALA A 221 13.50 17.63 -4.82
CA ALA A 221 13.76 17.53 -6.26
C ALA A 221 15.11 16.83 -6.54
N GLU A 222 16.11 17.05 -5.69
CA GLU A 222 17.46 16.50 -5.85
C GLU A 222 17.49 14.98 -5.64
N GLU A 223 16.70 14.44 -4.71
CA GLU A 223 16.61 12.99 -4.49
C GLU A 223 15.83 12.26 -5.61
N ALA A 224 14.82 12.90 -6.20
CA ALA A 224 14.07 12.32 -7.31
C ALA A 224 14.87 12.37 -8.63
N GLU A 225 15.60 13.46 -8.90
CA GLU A 225 16.52 13.52 -10.04
C GLU A 225 17.71 12.56 -9.88
N ALA A 226 18.27 12.41 -8.68
CA ALA A 226 19.37 11.47 -8.43
C ALA A 226 18.97 10.00 -8.64
N VAL A 227 17.72 9.63 -8.33
CA VAL A 227 17.20 8.27 -8.58
C VAL A 227 16.96 8.04 -10.08
N VAL A 228 16.46 9.06 -10.81
CA VAL A 228 16.21 8.96 -12.26
C VAL A 228 17.51 8.97 -13.07
N GLU A 229 18.50 9.80 -12.72
CA GLU A 229 19.83 9.79 -13.35
C GLU A 229 20.61 8.51 -13.01
N GLY A 230 20.45 7.99 -11.78
CA GLY A 230 21.02 6.72 -11.36
C GLY A 230 20.47 5.52 -12.15
N GLU A 231 19.18 5.51 -12.49
CA GLU A 231 18.59 4.46 -13.33
C GLU A 231 18.92 4.62 -14.82
N ALA A 232 19.06 5.85 -15.31
CA ALA A 232 19.43 6.11 -16.70
C ALA A 232 20.88 5.71 -17.02
N THR A 233 21.82 5.99 -16.11
CA THR A 233 23.25 5.64 -16.28
C THR A 233 23.52 4.14 -16.21
N ILE A 234 22.77 3.40 -15.39
CA ILE A 234 22.84 1.92 -15.33
C ILE A 234 22.26 1.29 -16.60
N GLY A 235 21.27 1.93 -17.23
CA GLY A 235 20.67 1.51 -18.50
C GLY A 235 21.61 1.67 -19.70
N GLU A 236 22.41 2.74 -19.75
CA GLU A 236 23.35 3.00 -20.85
C GLU A 236 24.64 2.17 -20.75
N GLU A 237 25.25 2.02 -19.55
CA GLU A 237 26.45 1.17 -19.40
C GLU A 237 26.15 -0.32 -19.63
N GLY A 238 24.95 -0.79 -19.28
CA GLY A 238 24.49 -2.14 -19.56
C GLY A 238 24.23 -2.43 -21.04
N ALA A 239 23.83 -1.40 -21.81
CA ALA A 239 23.57 -1.50 -23.24
C ALA A 239 24.87 -1.48 -24.07
N GLU A 240 25.88 -0.70 -23.66
CA GLU A 240 27.17 -0.65 -24.35
C GLU A 240 28.03 -1.92 -24.10
N ALA A 241 27.91 -2.54 -22.93
CA ALA A 241 28.60 -3.80 -22.62
C ALA A 241 28.03 -5.03 -23.39
N ALA A 242 26.77 -4.98 -23.84
CA ALA A 242 26.12 -6.05 -24.59
C ALA A 242 26.28 -5.94 -26.12
N ALA A 243 26.69 -4.77 -26.63
CA ALA A 243 26.93 -4.55 -28.07
C ALA A 243 28.38 -4.79 -28.51
N GLY A 244 29.29 -5.07 -27.57
CA GLY A 244 30.74 -5.22 -27.79
C GLY A 244 31.34 -6.62 -27.59
N ALA A 245 30.54 -7.67 -27.38
CA ALA A 245 31.00 -9.05 -27.18
C ALA A 245 30.40 -10.03 -28.19
#